data_AF-K7K3V5-F1
#
_entry.id   AF-K7K3V5-F1
#
_cell.length_a   1.000
_cell.length_b   1.000
_cell.length_c   1.000
_cell.angle_alpha   90.00
_cell.angle_beta   90.00
_cell.angle_gamma   90.00
#
_symmetry.space_group_name_H-M   'P 1'
#
loop_
_entity.id
_entity.type
_entity.pdbx_description
1 polymer ?
#
loop_
_entity_poly.entity_id
_entity_poly.type
_entity_poly.pdbx_seq_one_letter_code
_entity_poly.pdbx_strand_id
1 'polypeptide(L)' 'MSNGDMFQNNHDEIYFEFLGNIRGKDRRIQTNVYGNGSTSIGREERYGLWFDLVEDFHQYNILWTNSKIMYV' A
#
# COMPACT_ATOMS: atom_id res chain seq x y z
N MET A 1 -6.47 -16.90 6.52
CA MET A 1 -6.91 -16.62 5.15
C MET A 1 -6.99 -15.11 5.02
N SER A 2 -6.34 -14.56 4.00
CA SER A 2 -6.40 -13.14 3.63
C SER A 2 -7.77 -12.78 3.01
N ASN A 3 -8.01 -11.49 2.77
CA ASN A 3 -9.22 -11.05 2.06
C ASN A 3 -9.27 -11.64 0.64
N GLY A 4 -8.14 -11.62 -0.08
CA GLY A 4 -7.97 -12.32 -1.35
C GLY A 4 -8.20 -13.83 -1.29
N ASP A 5 -7.83 -14.51 -0.21
CA ASP A 5 -8.07 -15.96 -0.04
C ASP A 5 -9.57 -16.26 0.14
N MET A 6 -10.29 -15.41 0.88
CA MET A 6 -11.72 -15.59 1.17
C MET A 6 -12.63 -15.17 0.01
N PHE A 7 -12.27 -14.10 -0.70
CA PHE A 7 -13.05 -13.54 -1.80
C PHE A 7 -12.23 -13.55 -3.10
N GLN A 8 -11.93 -14.76 -3.55
CA GLN A 8 -11.17 -14.97 -4.78
C GLN A 8 -11.83 -14.25 -5.95
N ASN A 9 -11.05 -13.40 -6.62
CA ASN A 9 -11.46 -12.59 -7.77
C ASN A 9 -12.54 -11.52 -7.50
N ASN A 10 -12.94 -11.29 -6.24
CA ASN A 10 -13.99 -10.32 -5.92
C ASN A 10 -13.77 -9.67 -4.53
N HIS A 11 -12.56 -9.19 -4.28
CA HIS A 11 -12.23 -8.41 -3.09
C HIS A 11 -11.89 -6.96 -3.46
N ASP A 12 -12.13 -6.06 -2.51
CA ASP A 12 -11.57 -4.73 -2.49
C ASP A 12 -10.44 -4.68 -1.46
N GLU A 13 -9.32 -4.05 -1.80
CA GLU A 13 -8.13 -3.98 -0.94
C GLU A 13 -7.43 -2.63 -1.10
N ILE A 14 -6.91 -2.09 0.01
CA ILE A 14 -6.15 -0.83 0.07
C ILE A 14 -4.84 -1.13 0.78
N TYR A 15 -3.71 -0.82 0.14
CA TYR A 15 -2.39 -1.29 0.58
C TYR A 15 -1.41 -0.17 0.88
N PHE A 16 -0.63 -0.38 1.94
CA PHE A 16 0.74 0.12 2.07
C PHE A 16 1.69 -1.07 1.95
N GLU A 17 2.68 -0.97 1.07
CA GLU A 17 3.74 -1.96 0.92
C GLU A 17 5.10 -1.29 1.08
N PHE A 18 5.88 -1.75 2.06
CA PHE A 18 7.24 -1.26 2.28
C PHE A 18 8.20 -2.09 1.43
N LEU A 19 8.66 -1.50 0.33
CA LEU A 19 9.59 -2.12 -0.58
C LEU A 19 11.01 -1.99 -0.02
N GLY A 20 11.49 -3.08 0.58
CA GLY A 20 12.87 -3.21 1.04
C GLY A 20 13.88 -3.00 -0.10
N ASN A 21 15.11 -2.70 0.28
CA ASN A 21 16.21 -2.52 -0.66
C ASN A 21 17.52 -3.09 -0.07
N ILE A 22 18.54 -3.26 -0.91
CA ILE A 22 19.88 -3.60 -0.45
C ILE A 22 20.43 -2.50 0.47
N ARG A 23 21.36 -2.87 1.35
CA ARG A 23 21.97 -1.93 2.30
C ARG A 23 22.56 -0.72 1.56
N GLY A 24 22.23 0.48 2.02
CA GLY A 24 22.71 1.75 1.45
C GLY A 24 21.95 2.22 0.20
N LYS A 25 20.81 1.61 -0.13
CA LYS A 25 19.89 2.09 -1.17
C LYS A 25 18.54 2.47 -0.57
N ASP A 26 17.96 3.53 -1.13
CA ASP A 26 16.70 4.08 -0.64
C ASP A 26 15.56 3.07 -0.78
N ARG A 27 14.83 2.90 0.33
CA ARG A 27 13.60 2.12 0.36
C ARG A 27 12.47 2.91 -0.26
N ARG A 28 11.41 2.22 -0.66
CA ARG A 28 10.22 2.85 -1.24
C ARG A 28 8.98 2.40 -0.51
N ILE A 29 7.98 3.26 -0.49
CA ILE A 29 6.62 2.87 -0.14
C ILE A 29 5.84 2.74 -1.44
N GLN A 30 5.09 1.66 -1.57
CA GLN A 30 4.09 1.47 -2.60
C GLN A 30 2.70 1.58 -1.96
N THR A 31 1.81 2.30 -2.63
CA THR A 31 0.38 2.31 -2.34
C THR A 31 -0.35 1.61 -3.48
N ASN A 32 -1.48 0.97 -3.17
CA ASN A 32 -2.28 0.27 -4.16
C ASN A 32 -3.76 0.21 -3.76
N VAL A 33 -4.65 0.20 -4.76
CA VAL A 33 -6.09 0.05 -4.56
C VAL A 33 -6.67 -0.96 -5.56
N TYR A 34 -7.19 -2.06 -5.03
CA TYR A 34 -8.02 -3.02 -5.74
C TYR A 34 -9.49 -2.78 -5.41
N GLY A 35 -10.33 -2.98 -6.42
CA GLY A 35 -11.76 -2.98 -6.21
C GLY A 35 -12.55 -2.91 -7.51
N ASN A 36 -13.88 -2.95 -7.37
CA ASN A 36 -14.82 -3.10 -8.50
C ASN A 36 -14.51 -4.36 -9.33
N GLY A 37 -14.19 -5.47 -8.66
CA GLY A 37 -13.82 -6.74 -9.28
C GLY A 37 -12.42 -6.78 -9.91
N SER A 38 -11.69 -5.66 -9.95
CA SER A 38 -10.29 -5.66 -10.40
C SER A 38 -9.42 -6.25 -9.31
N THR A 39 -8.98 -7.49 -9.51
CA THR A 39 -8.09 -8.24 -8.61
C THR A 39 -6.76 -8.62 -9.25
N SER A 40 -6.64 -8.46 -10.58
CA SER A 40 -5.43 -8.80 -11.35
C SER A 40 -4.57 -7.59 -11.72
N ILE A 41 -5.16 -6.38 -11.73
CA ILE A 41 -4.47 -5.12 -12.06
C ILE A 41 -4.78 -4.13 -10.95
N GLY A 42 -3.73 -3.68 -10.25
CA GLY A 42 -3.81 -2.65 -9.23
C GLY A 42 -3.75 -1.23 -9.81
N ARG A 43 -3.64 -0.27 -8.91
CA ARG A 43 -3.40 1.16 -9.14
C ARG A 43 -2.15 1.55 -8.36
N GLU A 44 -1.03 0.91 -8.66
CA GLU A 44 0.21 1.09 -7.91
C GLU A 44 0.81 2.48 -8.07
N GLU A 45 1.18 3.11 -6.97
CA GLU A 45 2.05 4.30 -6.94
C GLU A 45 3.25 4.04 -6.04
N ARG A 46 4.43 4.59 -6.38
CA ARG A 46 5.68 4.35 -5.64
C ARG A 46 6.38 5.65 -5.28
N TYR A 47 6.74 5.76 -4.02
CA TYR A 47 7.33 6.97 -3.45
C TYR A 47 8.69 6.68 -2.82
N GLY A 48 9.66 7.55 -3.10
CA GLY A 48 10.85 7.69 -2.27
C GLY A 48 10.52 8.50 -1.04
N LEU A 49 11.19 8.22 0.08
CA LEU A 49 10.95 8.90 1.35
C LEU A 49 12.03 9.95 1.61
N TRP A 50 11.64 11.02 2.29
CA TRP A 50 12.54 12.10 2.71
C TRP A 50 13.24 11.79 4.06
N PHE A 51 13.08 10.57 4.57
CA PHE A 51 13.65 10.05 5.81
C PHE A 51 14.01 8.58 5.66
N ASP A 52 14.84 8.05 6.56
CA ASP A 52 15.16 6.62 6.61
C ASP A 52 14.12 5.86 7.44
N LEU A 53 13.49 4.85 6.83
CA LEU A 53 12.47 4.00 7.45
C LEU A 53 12.93 3.17 8.65
N VAL A 54 14.24 2.98 8.87
CA VAL A 54 14.73 2.19 10.02
C VAL A 54 15.17 2.99 11.22
N GLU A 55 15.39 4.30 11.04
CA GLU A 55 16.02 5.10 12.08
C GLU A 55 15.04 5.45 13.20
N ASP A 56 13.74 5.56 12.89
CA ASP A 56 12.69 5.81 13.89
C ASP A 56 11.33 5.22 13.46
N PHE A 57 10.36 5.26 14.37
CA PHE A 57 8.97 4.93 14.09
C PHE A 57 8.26 6.10 13.41
N HIS A 58 7.47 5.78 12.38
CA HIS A 58 6.67 6.75 11.64
C HIS A 58 5.20 6.30 11.63
N GLN A 59 4.29 7.26 11.54
CA GLN A 59 2.86 6.99 11.45
C GLN A 59 2.45 6.86 9.99
N TYR A 60 1.66 5.83 9.69
CA TYR A 60 1.05 5.59 8.38
C TYR A 60 -0.42 5.32 8.60
N ASN A 61 -1.28 6.13 7.98
CA ASN A 61 -2.72 6.05 8.14
C ASN A 61 -3.41 5.96 6.78
N ILE A 62 -4.51 5.21 6.76
CA ILE A 62 -5.44 5.21 5.65
C ILE A 62 -6.73 5.84 6.16
N LEU A 63 -7.11 6.97 5.58
CA LEU A 63 -8.44 7.54 5.79
C LEU A 63 -9.33 7.15 4.60
N TRP A 64 -10.29 6.27 4.86
CA TRP A 64 -11.28 5.84 3.88
C TRP A 64 -12.66 6.40 4.23
N THR A 65 -13.22 7.16 3.28
CA THR A 65 -14.60 7.67 3.36
C THR A 65 -15.37 7.29 2.10
N ASN A 66 -16.68 7.51 2.10
CA ASN A 66 -17.52 7.27 0.92
C ASN A 66 -17.13 8.11 -0.32
N SER A 67 -16.33 9.17 -0.17
CA SER A 67 -15.94 10.06 -1.27
C SER A 67 -14.45 10.04 -1.62
N LYS A 68 -13.58 9.56 -0.73
CA LYS A 68 -12.13 9.55 -0.96
C LYS A 68 -11.40 8.50 -0.13
N ILE A 69 -10.26 8.09 -0.65
CA ILE A 69 -9.21 7.35 0.07
C ILE A 69 -8.00 8.28 0.14
N MET A 70 -7.41 8.45 1.32
CA MET A 70 -6.18 9.20 1.52
C MET A 70 -5.15 8.37 2.27
N TYR A 71 -3.93 8.40 1.77
CA TYR A 71 -2.73 7.90 2.44
C TYR A 71 -2.09 9.07 3.18
N VAL A 72 -1.91 8.94 4.50
CA VAL A 72 -1.42 10.01 5.38
C VAL A 72 -0.24 9.52 6.20
#